data_AF-A0A1D7QP43-F1
#
_entry.id   AF-A0A1D7QP43-F1
#
_cell.length_a   1.000
_cell.length_b   1.000
_cell.length_c   1.000
_cell.angle_alpha   90.00
_cell.angle_beta   90.00
_cell.angle_gamma   90.00
#
_symmetry.space_group_name_H-M   'P 1'
#
loop_
_entity.id
_entity.type
_entity.pdbx_description
1 polymer ?
#
loop_
_entity_poly.entity_id
_entity_poly.type
_entity_poly.pdbx_seq_one_letter_code
_entity_poly.pdbx_strand_id
1 'polypeptide(L)'
;MKKVPFFKRYKKTIISLGIIVVLFLGLGYYLGFQHIPHHVRELGQMVGISGNMDSGEQAAMDAAVTTEDMTTEVASAPEFPLDTLMWVNSIKNGDYIPDGVKEELARIRKTDFSKMSVATDKPNDSEIRQAIVQRFGEEAINLLKQNDATLKGGKAYHAPLQNSEKNGQEIARVTMMVTAFNSKHVNLMNIQEPLLPVYDFVKFESDPDTWYVTDISQTIPYDYKLNKR
;
A
#
# COMPACT_ATOMS: atom_id res chain seq x y z
N MET A 1 28.90 44.44 53.84
CA MET A 1 27.73 44.07 53.01
C MET A 1 27.70 42.55 52.86
N LYS A 2 26.64 41.86 53.35
CA LYS A 2 26.53 40.40 53.25
C LYS A 2 26.24 40.02 51.79
N LYS A 3 27.18 39.32 51.12
CA LYS A 3 26.97 38.79 49.77
C LYS A 3 25.87 37.74 49.84
N VAL A 4 24.71 38.03 49.25
CA VAL A 4 23.64 37.03 49.11
C VAL A 4 24.17 35.91 48.22
N PRO A 5 24.10 34.64 48.65
CA PRO A 5 24.63 33.52 47.87
C PRO A 5 23.93 33.45 46.51
N PHE A 6 24.71 33.24 45.45
CA PHE A 6 24.29 33.23 44.04
C PHE A 6 23.00 32.43 43.79
N PHE A 7 22.91 31.25 44.41
CA PHE A 7 21.74 30.37 44.34
C PHE A 7 20.45 31.00 44.85
N LYS A 8 20.51 31.89 45.84
CA LYS A 8 19.32 32.56 46.39
C LYS A 8 18.81 33.68 45.49
N ARG A 9 19.70 34.28 44.68
CA ARG A 9 19.37 35.33 43.70
C ARG A 9 18.79 34.77 42.40
N TYR A 10 19.28 33.62 41.94
CA TYR A 10 18.88 33.02 40.66
C TYR A 10 18.03 31.76 40.79
N LYS A 11 17.53 31.43 42.00
CA LYS A 11 16.72 30.22 42.28
C LYS A 11 15.59 30.03 41.27
N LYS A 12 14.83 31.10 40.96
CA LYS A 12 13.70 31.04 40.03
C LYS A 12 14.13 30.80 38.59
N THR A 13 15.23 31.43 38.17
CA THR A 13 15.80 31.27 36.82
C THR A 13 16.34 29.87 36.60
N ILE A 14 17.02 29.30 37.60
CA ILE A 14 17.58 27.94 37.55
C ILE A 14 16.45 26.90 37.48
N ILE A 15 15.38 27.07 38.27
CA ILE A 15 14.22 26.17 38.23
C ILE A 15 13.51 26.26 36.87
N SER A 16 13.30 27.47 36.35
CA SER A 16 12.67 27.66 35.03
C SER A 16 13.50 27.03 33.91
N LEU A 17 14.83 27.19 33.94
CA LEU A 17 15.71 26.58 32.95
C LEU A 17 15.68 25.05 33.04
N GLY A 18 15.64 24.49 34.25
CA GLY A 18 15.51 23.06 34.47
C GLY A 18 14.23 22.48 33.88
N ILE A 19 13.09 23.16 34.08
CA ILE A 19 11.80 22.74 33.50
C ILE A 19 11.84 22.76 31.97
N ILE A 20 12.42 23.81 31.38
CA ILE A 20 12.57 23.93 29.92
C ILE A 20 13.44 22.80 29.36
N VAL A 21 14.57 22.48 30.01
CA VAL A 21 15.43 21.37 29.60
C VAL A 21 14.70 20.04 29.69
N VAL A 22 13.93 19.79 30.75
CA VAL A 22 13.12 18.57 30.90
C VAL A 22 12.04 18.49 29.81
N LEU A 23 11.40 19.60 29.46
CA LEU A 23 10.42 19.63 28.37
C LEU A 23 11.07 19.37 27.01
N PHE A 24 12.25 19.93 26.72
CA PHE A 24 12.99 19.64 25.50
C PHE A 24 13.49 18.20 25.43
N LEU A 25 13.91 17.60 26.55
CA LEU A 25 14.27 16.18 26.62
C LEU A 25 13.04 15.28 26.43
N GLY A 26 11.89 15.64 27.00
CA GLY A 26 10.62 14.96 26.78
C GLY A 26 10.13 15.06 25.34
N LEU A 27 10.28 16.24 24.71
CA LEU A 27 9.96 16.45 23.29
C LEU A 27 10.92 15.68 22.39
N GLY A 28 12.22 15.67 22.70
CA GLY A 28 13.23 14.89 21.99
C GLY A 28 13.04 13.39 22.15
N TYR A 29 12.54 12.92 23.29
CA TYR A 29 12.13 11.53 23.50
C TYR A 29 10.85 11.22 22.71
N TYR A 30 9.84 12.09 22.75
CA TYR A 30 8.58 11.90 22.03
C TYR A 30 8.76 11.94 20.49
N LEU A 31 9.57 12.85 19.97
CA LEU A 31 9.90 12.97 18.55
C LEU A 31 10.96 11.96 18.11
N GLY A 32 11.93 11.64 18.99
CA GLY A 32 13.07 10.78 18.67
C GLY A 32 12.74 9.29 18.59
N PHE A 33 11.67 8.82 19.23
CA PHE A 33 11.28 7.41 19.19
C PHE A 33 10.26 7.04 18.10
N GLN A 34 9.82 7.99 17.27
CA GLN A 34 9.03 7.67 16.07
C GLN A 34 9.88 7.37 14.82
N HIS A 35 11.21 7.55 14.85
CA HIS A 35 12.09 7.40 13.66
C HIS A 35 13.31 6.47 13.87
N ILE A 36 13.37 5.70 14.97
CA ILE A 36 14.47 4.77 15.24
C ILE A 36 13.95 3.32 15.29
N PRO A 37 13.69 2.71 14.12
CA PRO A 37 14.01 1.28 13.99
C PRO A 37 14.98 0.97 12.85
N HIS A 38 15.35 1.92 11.99
CA HIS A 38 16.10 1.60 10.77
C HIS A 38 17.59 1.96 10.74
N HIS A 39 18.10 2.91 11.54
CA HIS A 39 19.50 3.37 11.41
C HIS A 39 20.52 2.73 12.36
N VAL A 40 20.08 2.00 13.40
CA VAL A 40 21.00 1.23 14.26
C VAL A 40 21.55 -0.02 13.57
N ARG A 41 20.90 -0.48 12.50
CA ARG A 41 21.35 -1.63 11.70
C ARG A 41 22.49 -1.26 10.73
N GLU A 42 22.59 0.00 10.32
CA GLU A 42 23.62 0.50 9.39
C GLU A 42 24.93 0.90 10.09
N LEU A 43 24.87 1.31 11.36
CA LEU A 43 26.08 1.61 12.16
C LEU A 43 26.91 0.36 12.50
N GLY A 44 26.29 -0.83 12.50
CA GLY A 44 27.00 -2.11 12.69
C GLY A 44 27.79 -2.58 11.47
N GLN A 45 27.47 -2.10 10.27
CA GLN A 45 28.18 -2.44 9.03
C GLN A 45 29.32 -1.46 8.71
N MET A 46 29.34 -0.28 9.33
CA MET A 46 30.37 0.74 9.14
C MET A 46 31.53 0.63 10.15
N VAL A 47 31.35 -0.10 11.26
CA VAL A 47 32.41 -0.45 12.21
C VAL A 47 32.85 -1.87 11.90
N GLY A 48 33.89 -2.00 11.06
CA GLY A 48 34.41 -3.25 10.52
C GLY A 48 34.80 -4.29 11.57
N ILE A 49 33.85 -5.14 11.96
CA ILE A 49 34.12 -6.46 12.52
C ILE A 49 34.19 -7.42 11.33
N SER A 50 35.38 -7.46 10.74
CA SER A 50 35.83 -8.48 9.80
C SER A 50 35.87 -9.83 10.52
N GLY A 51 35.12 -10.80 10.00
CA GLY A 51 35.22 -12.21 10.33
C GLY A 51 35.11 -13.03 9.05
N ASN A 52 36.24 -13.52 8.57
CA ASN A 52 36.40 -14.43 7.43
C ASN A 52 35.44 -15.63 7.45
N MET A 53 34.96 -16.03 6.27
CA MET A 53 34.78 -17.41 5.80
C MET A 53 34.39 -17.35 4.32
N ASP A 54 35.36 -17.37 3.40
CA ASP A 54 36.05 -18.52 2.81
C ASP A 54 35.33 -19.07 1.58
N SER A 55 36.11 -19.16 0.53
CA SER A 55 35.77 -19.61 -0.81
C SER A 55 35.46 -21.10 -0.83
N GLY A 56 34.26 -21.46 -1.27
CA GLY A 56 33.90 -22.86 -1.46
C GLY A 56 32.67 -23.02 -2.34
N GLU A 57 32.86 -23.70 -3.47
CA GLU A 57 31.82 -24.47 -4.17
C GLU A 57 30.77 -23.70 -4.96
N GLN A 58 31.32 -23.15 -6.04
CA GLN A 58 30.84 -23.42 -7.40
C GLN A 58 30.67 -24.93 -7.68
N ALA A 59 29.64 -25.56 -7.09
CA ALA A 59 29.23 -26.95 -7.34
C ALA A 59 27.74 -27.16 -7.04
N ALA A 60 26.85 -26.50 -7.78
CA ALA A 60 25.42 -26.86 -7.82
C ALA A 60 24.76 -26.56 -9.18
N MET A 61 25.56 -26.37 -10.23
CA MET A 61 25.13 -26.59 -11.61
C MET A 61 25.61 -27.99 -11.98
N ASP A 62 24.69 -28.84 -12.44
CA ASP A 62 24.87 -30.25 -12.82
C ASP A 62 24.83 -31.30 -11.70
N ALA A 63 23.66 -31.42 -11.06
CA ALA A 63 23.11 -32.72 -10.70
C ALA A 63 21.68 -32.81 -11.24
N ALA A 64 21.59 -33.29 -12.47
CA ALA A 64 20.35 -33.64 -13.15
C ALA A 64 19.57 -34.73 -12.39
N VAL A 65 18.26 -34.79 -12.64
CA VAL A 65 17.55 -35.95 -13.24
C VAL A 65 16.08 -35.93 -12.80
N THR A 66 15.23 -35.59 -13.78
CA THR A 66 13.82 -35.98 -13.98
C THR A 66 12.95 -36.21 -12.75
N THR A 67 12.07 -35.24 -12.50
CA THR A 67 10.70 -35.53 -12.09
C THR A 67 9.77 -34.71 -12.98
N GLU A 68 8.83 -35.41 -13.58
CA GLU A 68 7.76 -34.88 -14.43
C GLU A 68 6.94 -33.79 -13.70
N ASP A 69 6.46 -32.83 -14.50
CA ASP A 69 5.35 -31.92 -14.20
C ASP A 69 5.30 -31.31 -12.80
N MET A 70 5.93 -30.15 -12.66
CA MET A 70 5.30 -28.93 -12.14
C MET A 70 6.34 -27.80 -12.25
N THR A 71 6.57 -27.30 -13.46
CA THR A 71 6.97 -25.89 -13.58
C THR A 71 5.79 -25.08 -13.04
N THR A 72 5.88 -24.69 -11.77
CA THR A 72 5.12 -23.58 -11.23
C THR A 72 5.39 -22.38 -12.13
N GLU A 73 4.45 -22.06 -13.01
CA GLU A 73 4.41 -20.76 -13.66
C GLU A 73 4.62 -19.73 -12.54
N VAL A 74 5.70 -18.96 -12.63
CA VAL A 74 5.89 -17.79 -11.78
C VAL A 74 4.64 -16.95 -11.98
N ALA A 75 3.75 -16.92 -10.98
CA ALA A 75 2.50 -16.19 -11.07
C ALA A 75 2.84 -14.77 -11.53
N SER A 76 2.39 -14.40 -12.72
CA SER A 76 2.63 -13.06 -13.26
C SER A 76 2.15 -12.03 -12.24
N ALA A 77 2.94 -10.98 -12.03
CA ALA A 77 2.57 -9.91 -11.11
C ALA A 77 1.14 -9.41 -11.43
N PRO A 78 0.30 -9.13 -10.40
CA PRO A 78 -1.03 -8.58 -10.61
C PRO A 78 -0.97 -7.29 -11.43
N GLU A 79 -1.88 -7.15 -12.39
CA GLU A 79 -2.00 -5.98 -13.25
C GLU A 79 -3.31 -5.24 -12.98
N PHE A 80 -3.31 -3.93 -13.22
CA PHE A 80 -4.54 -3.15 -13.10
C PHE A 80 -5.53 -3.53 -14.21
N PRO A 81 -6.84 -3.51 -13.92
CA PRO A 81 -7.86 -3.83 -14.91
C PRO A 81 -7.87 -2.81 -16.04
N LEU A 82 -7.75 -3.33 -17.26
CA LEU A 82 -7.81 -2.53 -18.48
C LEU A 82 -9.25 -2.40 -18.99
N ASP A 83 -9.65 -1.20 -19.42
CA ASP A 83 -10.90 -0.98 -20.16
C ASP A 83 -10.79 -1.57 -21.58
N THR A 84 -11.08 -2.86 -21.69
CA THR A 84 -10.95 -3.60 -22.94
C THR A 84 -11.90 -3.12 -24.03
N LEU A 85 -13.10 -2.64 -23.68
CA LEU A 85 -14.08 -2.14 -24.65
C LEU A 85 -13.62 -0.82 -25.27
N MET A 86 -13.10 0.11 -24.48
CA MET A 86 -12.52 1.35 -25.00
C MET A 86 -11.40 1.05 -25.98
N TRP A 87 -10.41 0.24 -25.57
CA TRP A 87 -9.24 -0.01 -26.41
C TRP A 87 -9.58 -0.77 -27.68
N VAL A 88 -10.51 -1.72 -27.63
CA VAL A 88 -11.01 -2.39 -28.85
C VAL A 88 -11.63 -1.39 -29.83
N ASN A 89 -12.41 -0.44 -29.33
CA ASN A 89 -13.02 0.58 -30.17
C ASN A 89 -11.97 1.54 -30.74
N SER A 90 -11.00 1.98 -29.94
CA SER A 90 -9.90 2.84 -30.41
C SER A 90 -9.05 2.16 -31.48
N ILE A 91 -8.74 0.87 -31.32
CA ILE A 91 -8.04 0.08 -32.34
C ILE A 91 -8.87 0.03 -33.63
N LYS A 92 -10.18 -0.20 -33.53
CA LYS A 92 -11.08 -0.29 -34.68
C LYS A 92 -11.20 1.04 -35.43
N ASN A 93 -11.17 2.15 -34.71
CA ASN A 93 -11.31 3.49 -35.27
C ASN A 93 -10.00 4.04 -35.86
N GLY A 94 -8.88 3.35 -35.65
CA GLY A 94 -7.55 3.80 -36.09
C GLY A 94 -6.97 4.91 -35.21
N ASP A 95 -7.43 5.01 -33.96
CA ASP A 95 -6.88 5.97 -32.99
C ASP A 95 -5.45 5.58 -32.57
N TYR A 96 -4.74 6.52 -31.97
CA TYR A 96 -3.43 6.24 -31.37
C TYR A 96 -3.56 5.23 -30.23
N ILE A 97 -2.71 4.21 -30.24
CA ILE A 97 -2.64 3.16 -29.22
C ILE A 97 -1.27 3.24 -28.56
N PRO A 98 -1.17 3.52 -27.25
CA PRO A 98 0.08 3.49 -26.52
C PRO A 98 0.76 2.12 -26.60
N ASP A 99 2.09 2.13 -26.47
CA ASP A 99 2.89 0.91 -26.44
C ASP A 99 2.49 0.02 -25.24
N GLY A 100 2.44 -1.30 -25.44
CA GLY A 100 2.09 -2.27 -24.40
C GLY A 100 0.59 -2.59 -24.28
N VAL A 101 -0.30 -1.69 -24.74
CA VAL A 101 -1.76 -1.88 -24.62
C VAL A 101 -2.26 -3.10 -25.40
N LYS A 102 -1.66 -3.40 -26.55
CA LYS A 102 -2.07 -4.55 -27.39
C LYS A 102 -1.69 -5.88 -26.73
N GLU A 103 -0.52 -5.93 -26.12
CA GLU A 103 0.01 -7.07 -25.39
C GLU A 103 -0.83 -7.34 -24.13
N GLU A 104 -1.14 -6.28 -23.38
CA GLU A 104 -2.01 -6.35 -22.20
C GLU A 104 -3.43 -6.79 -22.56
N LEU A 105 -4.02 -6.23 -23.63
CA LEU A 105 -5.33 -6.63 -24.14
C LEU A 105 -5.34 -8.11 -24.56
N ALA A 106 -4.28 -8.60 -25.20
CA ALA A 106 -4.15 -10.00 -25.59
C ALA A 106 -4.03 -10.92 -24.36
N ARG A 107 -3.36 -10.46 -23.30
CA ARG A 107 -3.23 -11.18 -22.03
C ARG A 107 -4.56 -11.29 -21.31
N ILE A 108 -5.26 -10.18 -21.10
CA ILE A 108 -6.56 -10.13 -20.42
C ILE A 108 -7.60 -10.99 -21.14
N ARG A 109 -7.56 -11.06 -22.48
CA ARG A 109 -8.42 -11.96 -23.27
C ARG A 109 -8.18 -13.45 -23.02
N LYS A 110 -6.97 -13.83 -22.60
CA LYS A 110 -6.61 -15.20 -22.23
C LYS A 110 -6.90 -15.51 -20.77
N THR A 111 -7.08 -14.49 -19.92
CA THR A 111 -7.39 -14.66 -18.51
C THR A 111 -8.82 -15.15 -18.31
N ASP A 112 -8.96 -16.31 -17.66
CA ASP A 112 -10.26 -16.87 -17.31
C ASP A 112 -10.76 -16.32 -15.96
N PHE A 113 -11.58 -15.27 -16.01
CA PHE A 113 -12.20 -14.68 -14.82
C PHE A 113 -13.41 -15.48 -14.28
N SER A 114 -13.84 -16.56 -14.95
CA SER A 114 -15.02 -17.33 -14.53
C SER A 114 -14.84 -18.04 -13.18
N LYS A 115 -13.57 -18.30 -12.80
CA LYS A 115 -13.21 -18.94 -11.53
C LYS A 115 -13.19 -17.99 -10.35
N MET A 116 -13.33 -16.67 -10.58
CA MET A 116 -13.33 -15.69 -9.50
C MET A 116 -14.64 -15.71 -8.72
N SER A 117 -14.53 -15.84 -7.40
CA SER A 117 -15.69 -15.79 -6.50
C SER A 117 -16.03 -14.34 -6.16
N VAL A 118 -17.30 -13.98 -6.30
CA VAL A 118 -17.80 -12.64 -5.95
C VAL A 118 -17.97 -12.56 -4.44
N ALA A 119 -17.36 -11.55 -3.83
CA ALA A 119 -17.50 -11.31 -2.40
C ALA A 119 -18.77 -10.53 -2.08
N THR A 120 -19.53 -11.02 -1.10
CA THR A 120 -20.70 -10.31 -0.55
C THR A 120 -20.32 -9.38 0.59
N ASP A 121 -19.40 -9.80 1.47
CA ASP A 121 -18.81 -8.93 2.47
C ASP A 121 -17.68 -8.11 1.82
N LYS A 122 -17.83 -6.79 1.82
CA LYS A 122 -16.93 -5.83 1.19
C LYS A 122 -17.09 -4.47 1.85
N PRO A 123 -16.09 -3.58 1.80
CA PRO A 123 -16.23 -2.24 2.34
C PRO A 123 -17.29 -1.45 1.57
N ASN A 124 -18.07 -0.65 2.31
CA ASN A 124 -18.93 0.38 1.75
C ASN A 124 -18.13 1.65 1.40
N ASP A 125 -18.75 2.61 0.71
CA ASP A 125 -18.08 3.83 0.23
C ASP A 125 -17.37 4.63 1.35
N SER A 126 -17.92 4.66 2.58
CA SER A 126 -17.28 5.33 3.71
C SER A 126 -16.07 4.56 4.22
N GLU A 127 -16.18 3.23 4.32
CA GLU A 127 -15.07 2.34 4.72
C GLU A 127 -13.94 2.36 3.69
N ILE A 128 -14.26 2.40 2.40
CA ILE A 128 -13.29 2.56 1.31
C ILE A 128 -12.47 3.84 1.52
N ARG A 129 -13.16 4.97 1.72
CA ARG A 129 -12.51 6.25 1.97
C ARG A 129 -11.63 6.19 3.21
N GLN A 130 -12.14 5.62 4.31
CA GLN A 130 -11.38 5.49 5.55
C GLN A 130 -10.10 4.66 5.35
N ALA A 131 -10.21 3.50 4.73
CA ALA A 131 -9.09 2.59 4.52
C ALA A 131 -8.00 3.19 3.60
N ILE A 132 -8.42 3.90 2.54
CA ILE A 132 -7.50 4.61 1.64
C ILE A 132 -6.81 5.78 2.37
N VAL A 133 -7.56 6.58 3.14
CA VAL A 133 -6.97 7.67 3.93
C VAL A 133 -6.03 7.13 5.00
N GLN A 134 -6.34 6.00 5.62
CA GLN A 134 -5.46 5.37 6.60
C GLN A 134 -4.14 4.89 5.98
N ARG A 135 -4.18 4.39 4.73
CA ARG A 135 -2.99 3.91 4.00
C ARG A 135 -2.10 5.04 3.49
N PHE A 136 -2.70 6.09 2.92
CA PHE A 136 -1.96 7.15 2.20
C PHE A 136 -1.96 8.50 2.91
N GLY A 137 -2.67 8.63 4.03
CA GLY A 137 -2.65 9.81 4.89
C GLY A 137 -3.10 11.09 4.20
N GLU A 138 -2.34 12.16 4.42
CA GLU A 138 -2.67 13.52 4.00
C GLU A 138 -2.74 13.67 2.47
N GLU A 139 -1.93 12.93 1.71
CA GLU A 139 -1.90 12.99 0.25
C GLU A 139 -3.26 12.60 -0.35
N ALA A 140 -3.84 11.48 0.11
CA ALA A 140 -5.17 11.05 -0.33
C ALA A 140 -6.26 12.06 0.09
N ILE A 141 -6.19 12.61 1.30
CA ILE A 141 -7.15 13.63 1.76
C ILE A 141 -7.10 14.85 0.86
N ASN A 142 -5.90 15.34 0.55
CA ASN A 142 -5.69 16.53 -0.28
C ASN A 142 -6.19 16.31 -1.71
N LEU A 143 -5.88 15.17 -2.34
CA LEU A 143 -6.37 14.85 -3.68
C LEU A 143 -7.89 14.77 -3.75
N LEU A 144 -8.52 14.08 -2.79
CA LEU A 144 -9.98 13.98 -2.73
C LEU A 144 -10.62 15.36 -2.56
N LYS A 145 -10.05 16.20 -1.70
CA LYS A 145 -10.57 17.55 -1.44
C LYS A 145 -10.39 18.47 -2.66
N GLN A 146 -9.22 18.47 -3.29
CA GLN A 146 -8.91 19.32 -4.45
C GLN A 146 -9.86 19.04 -5.62
N ASN A 147 -10.27 17.78 -5.78
CA ASN A 147 -11.13 17.34 -6.87
C ASN A 147 -12.62 17.26 -6.50
N ASP A 148 -12.98 17.69 -5.28
CA ASP A 148 -14.33 17.57 -4.74
C ASP A 148 -14.89 16.14 -4.91
N ALA A 149 -14.04 15.17 -4.61
CA ALA A 149 -14.21 13.78 -5.01
C ALA A 149 -14.71 12.89 -3.88
N THR A 150 -15.61 11.99 -4.24
CA THR A 150 -16.09 10.87 -3.44
C THR A 150 -15.62 9.57 -4.06
N LEU A 151 -15.32 8.57 -3.25
CA LEU A 151 -14.88 7.26 -3.73
C LEU A 151 -16.04 6.27 -3.72
N LYS A 152 -16.16 5.49 -4.78
CA LYS A 152 -17.13 4.42 -4.90
C LYS A 152 -16.47 3.11 -5.25
N GLY A 153 -16.90 2.05 -4.57
CA GLY A 153 -16.44 0.70 -4.81
C GLY A 153 -17.32 -0.06 -5.80
N GLY A 154 -16.68 -0.78 -6.72
CA GLY A 154 -17.36 -1.66 -7.67
C GLY A 154 -17.73 -3.02 -7.09
N LYS A 155 -17.80 -4.00 -8.00
CA LYS A 155 -17.89 -5.41 -7.69
C LYS A 155 -16.59 -5.88 -7.04
N ALA A 156 -16.71 -6.61 -5.93
CA ALA A 156 -15.59 -7.16 -5.19
C ALA A 156 -15.46 -8.67 -5.42
N TYR A 157 -14.22 -9.15 -5.40
CA TYR A 157 -13.88 -10.55 -5.59
C TYR A 157 -13.04 -11.03 -4.42
N HIS A 158 -13.31 -12.23 -3.91
CA HIS A 158 -12.45 -12.83 -2.89
C HIS A 158 -11.03 -12.98 -3.44
N ALA A 159 -10.03 -12.62 -2.62
CA ALA A 159 -8.63 -12.81 -2.94
C ALA A 159 -7.97 -13.77 -1.93
N PRO A 160 -6.83 -14.39 -2.28
CA PRO A 160 -6.11 -15.27 -1.37
C PRO A 160 -5.65 -14.52 -0.11
N LEU A 161 -6.02 -15.01 1.07
CA LEU A 161 -5.56 -14.44 2.34
C LEU A 161 -4.03 -14.49 2.42
N GLN A 162 -3.43 -13.41 2.88
CA GLN A 162 -1.98 -13.32 3.10
C GLN A 162 -1.72 -13.12 4.58
N ASN A 163 -1.15 -14.12 5.23
CA ASN A 163 -0.80 -14.01 6.64
C ASN A 163 0.65 -13.58 6.78
N SER A 164 0.91 -12.60 7.64
CA SER A 164 2.27 -12.16 7.93
C SER A 164 2.46 -12.04 9.43
N GLU A 165 3.66 -12.33 9.91
CA GLU A 165 3.99 -12.15 11.33
C GLU A 165 3.83 -10.70 11.82
N LYS A 166 3.93 -9.72 10.90
CA LYS A 166 3.85 -8.29 11.21
C LYS A 166 2.43 -7.74 11.28
N ASN A 167 1.57 -8.13 10.34
CA ASN A 167 0.21 -7.58 10.23
C ASN A 167 -0.85 -8.49 10.86
N GLY A 168 -0.45 -9.69 11.31
CA GLY A 168 -1.35 -10.66 11.89
C GLY A 168 -2.05 -11.53 10.85
N GLN A 169 -3.05 -12.27 11.32
CA GLN A 169 -3.86 -13.18 10.51
C GLN A 169 -4.95 -12.41 9.78
N GLU A 170 -4.99 -12.51 8.44
CA GLU A 170 -6.11 -11.99 7.65
C GLU A 170 -7.29 -12.95 7.76
N ILE A 171 -8.48 -12.40 7.99
CA ILE A 171 -9.74 -13.15 8.07
C ILE A 171 -10.64 -12.91 6.85
N ALA A 172 -10.40 -11.82 6.12
CA ALA A 172 -11.03 -11.53 4.84
C ALA A 172 -10.08 -10.72 3.96
N ARG A 173 -10.07 -11.03 2.66
CA ARG A 173 -9.42 -10.21 1.63
C ARG A 173 -10.32 -10.15 0.41
N VAL A 174 -10.54 -8.95 -0.10
CA VAL A 174 -11.30 -8.72 -1.32
C VAL A 174 -10.56 -7.74 -2.23
N THR A 175 -10.53 -8.03 -3.53
CA THR A 175 -9.98 -7.12 -4.55
C THR A 175 -11.13 -6.46 -5.28
N MET A 176 -11.07 -5.13 -5.42
CA MET A 176 -12.12 -4.38 -6.10
C MET A 176 -11.61 -3.11 -6.78
N MET A 177 -12.31 -2.71 -7.85
CA MET A 177 -12.12 -1.39 -8.44
C MET A 177 -12.69 -0.30 -7.54
N VAL A 178 -11.98 0.82 -7.46
CA VAL A 178 -12.39 2.04 -6.79
C VAL A 178 -12.28 3.19 -7.76
N THR A 179 -13.35 3.97 -7.87
CA THR A 179 -13.45 5.09 -8.80
C THR A 179 -13.85 6.35 -8.07
N ALA A 180 -13.22 7.48 -8.42
CA ALA A 180 -13.57 8.78 -7.89
C ALA A 180 -14.68 9.45 -8.72
N PHE A 181 -15.62 10.09 -8.03
CA PHE A 181 -16.69 10.90 -8.63
C PHE A 181 -16.75 12.26 -7.97
N ASN A 182 -16.85 13.33 -8.76
CA ASN A 182 -17.09 14.66 -8.20
C ASN A 182 -18.56 14.87 -7.76
N SER A 183 -18.85 15.99 -7.12
CA SER A 183 -20.22 16.39 -6.75
C SER A 183 -21.23 16.45 -7.91
N LYS A 184 -20.75 16.63 -9.15
CA LYS A 184 -21.57 16.59 -10.36
C LYS A 184 -21.78 15.17 -10.91
N HIS A 185 -21.37 14.14 -10.17
CA HIS A 185 -21.43 12.74 -10.57
C HIS A 185 -20.62 12.42 -11.84
N VAL A 186 -19.64 13.26 -12.17
CA VAL A 186 -18.70 12.97 -13.25
C VAL A 186 -17.68 11.97 -12.74
N ASN A 187 -17.49 10.89 -13.50
CA ASN A 187 -16.46 9.91 -13.26
C ASN A 187 -15.08 10.54 -13.50
N LEU A 188 -14.31 10.71 -12.44
CA LEU A 188 -12.93 11.23 -12.48
C LEU A 188 -11.90 10.12 -12.65
N MET A 189 -12.35 8.87 -12.79
CA MET A 189 -11.52 7.67 -12.79
C MET A 189 -10.63 7.63 -11.53
N ASN A 190 -9.40 7.18 -11.67
CA ASN A 190 -8.34 7.44 -10.72
C ASN A 190 -7.77 8.83 -11.01
N ILE A 191 -7.95 9.77 -10.07
CA ILE A 191 -7.55 11.18 -10.19
C ILE A 191 -6.04 11.28 -10.49
N GLN A 192 -5.22 10.72 -9.60
CA GLN A 192 -3.77 10.73 -9.62
C GLN A 192 -3.26 9.80 -8.50
N GLU A 193 -2.03 9.29 -8.61
CA GLU A 193 -1.32 8.69 -7.48
C GLU A 193 -1.36 9.58 -6.22
N PRO A 194 -1.52 9.01 -5.01
CA PRO A 194 -1.56 7.58 -4.70
C PRO A 194 -2.93 6.89 -4.89
N LEU A 195 -3.91 7.56 -5.50
CA LEU A 195 -5.21 6.95 -5.81
C LEU A 195 -5.10 6.06 -7.05
N LEU A 196 -5.07 4.75 -6.82
CA LEU A 196 -5.04 3.68 -7.81
C LEU A 196 -6.46 3.22 -8.16
N PRO A 197 -6.67 2.61 -9.35
CA PRO A 197 -8.00 2.18 -9.78
C PRO A 197 -8.47 0.88 -9.10
N VAL A 198 -7.58 0.12 -8.45
CA VAL A 198 -7.88 -1.14 -7.76
C VAL A 198 -7.09 -1.25 -6.48
N TYR A 199 -7.75 -1.85 -5.48
CA TYR A 199 -7.15 -2.15 -4.19
C TYR A 199 -7.57 -3.52 -3.70
N ASP A 200 -6.70 -4.10 -2.87
CA ASP A 200 -7.07 -5.15 -1.95
C ASP A 200 -7.52 -4.51 -0.62
N PHE A 201 -8.68 -4.91 -0.15
CA PHE A 201 -9.20 -4.58 1.17
C PHE A 201 -9.13 -5.82 2.06
N VAL A 202 -8.55 -5.67 3.24
CA VAL A 202 -8.34 -6.77 4.20
C VAL A 202 -8.94 -6.46 5.57
N LYS A 203 -9.39 -7.51 6.26
CA LYS A 203 -9.73 -7.49 7.70
C LYS A 203 -8.76 -8.41 8.42
N PHE A 204 -8.34 -8.00 9.61
CA PHE A 204 -7.44 -8.78 10.46
C PHE A 204 -8.21 -9.37 11.65
N GLU A 205 -7.76 -10.51 12.17
CA GLU A 205 -8.35 -11.13 13.36
C GLU A 205 -8.31 -10.21 14.59
N SER A 206 -7.26 -9.38 14.70
CA SER A 206 -7.08 -8.40 15.77
C SER A 206 -8.05 -7.21 15.70
N ASP A 207 -8.61 -6.93 14.52
CA ASP A 207 -9.56 -5.84 14.27
C ASP A 207 -10.53 -6.25 13.15
N PRO A 208 -11.51 -7.13 13.47
CA PRO A 208 -12.34 -7.79 12.47
C PRO A 208 -13.38 -6.86 11.82
N ASP A 209 -13.62 -5.70 12.42
CA ASP A 209 -14.65 -4.75 11.99
C ASP A 209 -14.11 -3.64 11.07
N THR A 210 -12.78 -3.56 10.90
CA THR A 210 -12.14 -2.50 10.11
C THR A 210 -11.52 -3.06 8.83
N TRP A 211 -11.80 -2.40 7.71
CA TRP A 211 -11.14 -2.67 6.43
C TRP A 211 -9.86 -1.84 6.28
N TYR A 212 -8.80 -2.49 5.81
CA TYR A 212 -7.49 -1.91 5.54
C TYR A 212 -7.12 -2.07 4.06
N VAL A 213 -6.36 -1.14 3.50
CA VAL A 213 -5.86 -1.26 2.12
C VAL A 213 -4.46 -1.88 2.09
N THR A 214 -4.27 -2.87 1.22
CA THR A 214 -2.97 -3.46 0.90
C THR A 214 -2.70 -3.41 -0.60
N ASP A 215 -1.48 -3.80 -0.97
CA ASP A 215 -1.11 -3.95 -2.37
C ASP A 215 -1.95 -5.06 -3.01
N ILE A 216 -2.22 -4.92 -4.32
CA ILE A 216 -3.09 -5.83 -5.06
C ILE A 216 -2.48 -7.24 -5.14
N SER A 217 -3.29 -8.27 -4.91
CA SER A 217 -2.85 -9.68 -4.97
C SER A 217 -3.34 -10.45 -6.19
N GLN A 218 -4.32 -9.92 -6.92
CA GLN A 218 -4.88 -10.57 -8.10
C GLN A 218 -5.38 -9.55 -9.13
N THR A 219 -5.32 -9.93 -10.41
CA THR A 219 -5.97 -9.19 -11.50
C THR A 219 -7.47 -9.47 -11.50
N ILE A 220 -8.29 -8.43 -11.63
CA ILE A 220 -9.75 -8.52 -11.69
C ILE A 220 -10.28 -8.00 -13.04
N PRO A 221 -11.49 -8.38 -13.47
CA PRO A 221 -12.08 -7.78 -14.68
C PRO A 221 -12.46 -6.31 -14.46
N TYR A 222 -12.43 -5.53 -15.53
CA TYR A 222 -12.87 -4.14 -15.50
C TYR A 222 -14.37 -4.02 -15.20
N ASP A 223 -14.73 -3.16 -14.24
CA ASP A 223 -16.11 -2.93 -13.81
C ASP A 223 -16.77 -1.81 -14.64
N TYR A 224 -17.43 -2.21 -15.73
CA TYR A 224 -18.21 -1.33 -16.60
C TYR A 224 -19.48 -0.75 -15.96
N LYS A 225 -19.95 -1.32 -14.84
CA LYS A 225 -21.10 -0.76 -14.11
C LYS A 225 -20.67 0.41 -13.25
N LEU A 226 -19.53 0.26 -12.56
CA LEU A 226 -18.90 1.34 -11.82
C LEU A 226 -18.45 2.44 -12.77
N ASN A 227 -17.70 2.07 -13.80
CA ASN A 227 -17.11 3.00 -14.76
C ASN A 227 -17.97 3.17 -16.01
N LYS A 228 -19.26 3.42 -15.79
CA LYS A 228 -20.16 3.69 -16.90
C LYS A 228 -19.77 5.03 -17.56
N ARG A 229 -19.61 5.00 -18.88
CA ARG A 229 -19.41 6.16 -19.73
C ARG A 229 -20.74 6.73 -20.20
#